data_AF-A0A8T7E589-F1
#
_entry.id   AF-A0A8T7E589-F1
#
_cell.length_a   1.000
_cell.length_b   1.000
_cell.length_c   1.000
_cell.angle_alpha   90.00
_cell.angle_beta   90.00
_cell.angle_gamma   90.00
#
_symmetry.space_group_name_H-M   'P 1'
#
loop_
_entity.id
_entity.type
_entity.pdbx_description
1 polymer ?
#
loop_
_entity_poly.entity_id
_entity_poly.type
_entity_poly.pdbx_seq_one_letter_code
_entity_poly.pdbx_strand_id
1 'polypeptide(L)'
;YRPGYDLDALMEETAAVVAYCGLGGPARRTPYYEAFERHAGVDLDDPDPAPLATAAAAIDTHIAGAGAPRALLQDLVFSHRVAPRLGRSGPELLFDYPPEQAALAVLGSGTQPRARRFELFVDGIELANGFEELRDAGEQRRRFETDNAMRRELGQPERAPDERLLAALAHGLPPASGVALGVDRLLMALTGLADIAQTQAFGLESL
;
A
#
# COMPACT_ATOMS: atom_id res chain seq x y z
N TYR A 1 4.24 -6.34 -14.28
CA TYR A 1 4.56 -5.10 -14.99
C TYR A 1 3.90 -5.09 -16.37
N ARG A 2 3.26 -3.98 -16.73
CA ARG A 2 2.60 -3.73 -18.01
C ARG A 2 3.11 -2.42 -18.61
N PRO A 3 4.03 -2.46 -19.59
CA PRO A 3 4.40 -1.27 -20.35
C PRO A 3 3.19 -0.65 -21.05
N GLY A 4 3.06 0.67 -20.97
CA GLY A 4 1.95 1.45 -21.56
C GLY A 4 0.66 1.47 -20.74
N TYR A 5 0.57 0.75 -19.63
CA TYR A 5 -0.59 0.82 -18.73
C TYR A 5 -0.43 1.98 -17.76
N ASP A 6 -1.52 2.74 -17.59
CA ASP A 6 -1.71 3.58 -16.41
C ASP A 6 -2.24 2.74 -15.23
N LEU A 7 -2.40 3.39 -14.06
CA LEU A 7 -2.90 2.73 -12.86
C LEU A 7 -4.30 2.13 -13.05
N ASP A 8 -5.17 2.81 -13.79
CA ASP A 8 -6.56 2.43 -13.98
C ASP A 8 -6.68 1.12 -14.78
N ALA A 9 -5.97 1.02 -15.90
CA ALA A 9 -5.90 -0.20 -16.69
C ALA A 9 -5.32 -1.38 -15.89
N LEU A 10 -4.33 -1.12 -15.04
CA LEU A 10 -3.73 -2.16 -14.20
C LEU A 10 -4.68 -2.63 -13.08
N MET A 11 -5.44 -1.71 -12.47
CA MET A 11 -6.47 -2.05 -11.48
C MET A 11 -7.56 -2.94 -12.09
N GLU A 12 -8.02 -2.62 -13.30
CA GLU A 12 -9.01 -3.41 -14.03
C GLU A 12 -8.48 -4.83 -14.33
N GLU A 13 -7.24 -4.94 -14.83
CA GLU A 13 -6.63 -6.25 -15.07
C GLU A 13 -6.47 -7.05 -13.77
N THR A 14 -6.05 -6.41 -12.69
CA THR A 14 -5.87 -7.07 -11.39
C THR A 14 -7.20 -7.61 -10.85
N ALA A 15 -8.27 -6.81 -10.93
CA ALA A 15 -9.61 -7.24 -10.56
C ALA A 15 -10.10 -8.41 -11.43
N ALA A 16 -9.85 -8.36 -12.75
CA ALA A 16 -10.21 -9.43 -13.67
C ALA A 16 -9.49 -10.75 -13.36
N VAL A 17 -8.19 -10.71 -13.02
CA VAL A 17 -7.43 -11.91 -12.61
C VAL A 17 -8.01 -12.53 -11.33
N VAL A 18 -8.28 -11.71 -10.32
CA VAL A 18 -8.85 -12.19 -9.05
C VAL A 18 -10.25 -12.76 -9.23
N ALA A 19 -11.08 -12.12 -10.05
CA ALA A 19 -12.39 -12.66 -10.43
C ALA A 19 -12.28 -13.99 -11.19
N TYR A 20 -11.32 -14.10 -12.12
CA TYR A 20 -11.06 -15.35 -12.86
C TYR A 20 -10.65 -16.51 -11.94
N CYS A 21 -9.91 -16.22 -10.87
CA CYS A 21 -9.53 -17.21 -9.85
C CYS A 21 -10.71 -17.70 -8.99
N GLY A 22 -11.86 -17.02 -8.99
CA GLY A 22 -13.05 -17.40 -8.23
C GLY A 22 -13.43 -16.46 -7.10
N LEU A 23 -12.67 -15.39 -6.86
CA LEU A 23 -13.06 -14.30 -5.95
C LEU A 23 -13.91 -13.29 -6.73
N GLY A 24 -15.15 -13.70 -7.01
CA GLY A 24 -16.06 -12.98 -7.90
C GLY A 24 -16.60 -11.65 -7.36
N GLY A 25 -17.34 -10.96 -8.22
CA GLY A 25 -17.97 -9.66 -7.95
C GLY A 25 -17.23 -8.50 -8.60
N PRO A 26 -17.92 -7.40 -8.94
CA PRO A 26 -17.24 -6.19 -9.41
C PRO A 26 -16.36 -5.64 -8.29
N ALA A 27 -15.08 -5.42 -8.58
CA ALA A 27 -14.17 -4.81 -7.62
C ALA A 27 -14.61 -3.37 -7.35
N ARG A 28 -15.03 -3.09 -6.11
CA ARG A 28 -15.33 -1.72 -5.68
C ARG A 28 -14.03 -0.92 -5.69
N ARG A 29 -14.08 0.32 -6.18
CA ARG A 29 -12.96 1.25 -6.11
C ARG A 29 -13.24 2.25 -4.99
N THR A 30 -12.29 2.46 -4.10
CA THR A 30 -12.44 3.41 -2.99
C THR A 30 -11.13 4.20 -2.83
N PRO A 31 -11.18 5.54 -2.83
CA PRO A 31 -10.02 6.35 -2.48
C PRO A 31 -9.59 6.11 -1.03
N TYR A 32 -8.27 6.12 -0.77
CA TYR A 32 -7.69 5.90 0.55
C TYR A 32 -8.29 6.84 1.61
N TYR A 33 -8.43 8.12 1.26
CA TYR A 33 -8.95 9.18 2.12
C TYR A 33 -10.41 8.94 2.49
N GLU A 34 -11.23 8.52 1.53
CA GLU A 34 -12.64 8.17 1.78
C GLU A 34 -12.76 6.97 2.72
N ALA A 35 -11.90 5.95 2.55
CA ALA A 35 -11.89 4.81 3.46
C ALA A 35 -11.47 5.21 4.88
N PHE A 36 -10.51 6.14 5.00
CA PHE A 36 -10.07 6.68 6.28
C PHE A 36 -11.18 7.44 7.01
N GLU A 37 -11.86 8.34 6.30
CA GLU A 37 -12.98 9.09 6.86
C GLU A 37 -14.10 8.12 7.28
N ARG A 38 -14.48 7.19 6.40
CA ARG A 38 -15.58 6.24 6.63
C ARG A 38 -15.32 5.29 7.80
N HIS A 39 -14.10 4.77 7.94
CA HIS A 39 -13.81 3.69 8.89
C HIS A 39 -13.05 4.12 10.13
N ALA A 40 -12.32 5.25 10.08
CA ALA A 40 -11.60 5.80 11.22
C ALA A 40 -12.20 7.13 11.73
N GLY A 41 -13.09 7.78 10.98
CA GLY A 41 -13.63 9.10 11.34
C GLY A 41 -12.57 10.21 11.28
N VAL A 42 -11.54 10.02 10.46
CA VAL A 42 -10.41 10.95 10.33
C VAL A 42 -10.34 11.43 8.89
N ASP A 43 -10.52 12.73 8.70
CA ASP A 43 -10.20 13.41 7.44
C ASP A 43 -8.67 13.60 7.37
N LEU A 44 -8.06 13.04 6.33
CA LEU A 44 -6.61 13.14 6.11
C LEU A 44 -6.21 14.37 5.29
N ASP A 45 -7.17 15.10 4.71
CA ASP A 45 -6.93 16.38 4.07
C ASP A 45 -7.01 17.56 5.05
N ASP A 46 -7.57 17.34 6.24
CA ASP A 46 -7.50 18.31 7.33
C ASP A 46 -6.04 18.53 7.76
N PRO A 47 -5.53 19.77 7.74
CA PRO A 47 -4.18 20.08 8.22
C PRO A 47 -4.03 19.89 9.74
N ASP A 48 -5.11 19.81 10.51
CA ASP A 48 -5.05 19.52 11.94
C ASP A 48 -4.54 18.08 12.18
N PRO A 49 -3.38 17.89 12.82
CA PRO A 49 -2.89 16.55 13.14
C PRO A 49 -3.66 15.88 14.31
N ALA A 50 -4.44 16.64 15.09
CA ALA A 50 -5.04 16.15 16.32
C ALA A 50 -6.02 14.98 16.13
N PRO A 51 -6.91 14.95 15.11
CA PRO A 51 -7.82 13.82 14.91
C PRO A 51 -7.07 12.51 14.64
N LEU A 52 -6.06 12.54 13.77
CA LEU A 52 -5.23 11.36 13.47
C LEU A 52 -4.44 10.90 14.70
N ALA A 53 -3.80 11.81 15.42
CA ALA A 53 -3.05 11.49 16.63
C ALA A 53 -3.96 10.89 17.71
N THR A 54 -5.16 11.43 17.88
CA THR A 54 -6.17 10.90 18.83
C THR A 54 -6.62 9.50 18.43
N ALA A 55 -6.90 9.28 17.14
CA ALA A 55 -7.30 7.97 16.63
C ALA A 55 -6.20 6.92 16.82
N ALA A 56 -4.94 7.30 16.59
CA ALA A 56 -3.78 6.45 16.78
C ALA A 56 -3.50 6.15 18.27
N ALA A 57 -3.55 7.15 19.15
CA ALA A 57 -3.35 6.98 20.59
C ALA A 57 -4.42 6.10 21.24
N ALA A 58 -5.65 6.10 20.70
CA ALA A 58 -6.70 5.19 21.12
C ALA A 58 -6.47 3.73 20.69
N ILE A 59 -5.46 3.45 19.84
CA ILE A 59 -5.02 2.09 19.50
C ILE A 59 -3.81 1.73 20.36
N ASP A 60 -2.74 2.54 20.29
CA ASP A 60 -1.50 2.32 21.05
C ASP A 60 -0.80 3.65 21.36
N THR A 61 -0.78 4.03 22.64
CA THR A 61 -0.13 5.26 23.11
C THR A 61 1.40 5.23 23.06
N HIS A 62 2.03 4.04 23.04
CA HIS A 62 3.48 3.92 22.93
C HIS A 62 3.94 4.20 21.49
N ILE A 63 3.19 3.70 20.50
CA ILE A 63 3.46 3.98 19.08
C ILE A 63 3.06 5.41 18.72
N ALA A 64 1.89 5.86 19.18
CA ALA A 64 1.39 7.22 18.94
C ALA A 64 1.97 8.27 19.90
N GLY A 65 3.20 8.06 20.37
CA GLY A 65 3.88 8.98 21.27
C GLY A 65 4.08 10.37 20.67
N ALA A 66 4.44 11.34 21.52
CA ALA A 66 4.70 12.71 21.09
C ALA A 66 5.79 12.76 20.00
N GLY A 67 5.47 13.41 18.88
CA GLY A 67 6.38 13.54 17.74
C GLY A 67 6.43 12.32 16.81
N ALA A 68 5.56 11.32 16.99
CA ALA A 68 5.44 10.22 16.05
C ALA A 68 5.20 10.72 14.60
N PRO A 69 5.92 10.19 13.59
CA PRO A 69 5.72 10.59 12.20
C PRO A 69 4.28 10.37 11.74
N ARG A 70 3.74 11.30 10.94
CA ARG A 70 2.36 11.20 10.42
C ARG A 70 2.10 9.86 9.71
N ALA A 71 3.04 9.39 8.90
CA ALA A 71 2.96 8.11 8.19
C ALA A 71 2.79 6.93 9.16
N LEU A 72 3.50 6.93 10.30
CA LEU A 72 3.37 5.89 11.32
C LEU A 72 1.99 5.89 11.97
N LEU A 73 1.43 7.08 12.23
CA LEU A 73 0.08 7.22 12.78
C LEU A 73 -0.98 6.75 11.76
N GLN A 74 -0.79 7.09 10.47
CA GLN A 74 -1.64 6.61 9.38
C GLN A 74 -1.60 5.07 9.31
N ASP A 75 -0.41 4.46 9.30
CA ASP A 75 -0.26 3.00 9.23
C ASP A 75 -0.93 2.30 10.42
N LEU A 76 -0.77 2.84 11.63
CA LEU A 76 -1.39 2.28 12.84
C LEU A 76 -2.92 2.32 12.75
N VAL A 77 -3.49 3.47 12.37
CA VAL A 77 -4.95 3.62 12.22
C VAL A 77 -5.47 2.79 11.06
N PHE A 78 -4.75 2.75 9.93
CA PHE A 78 -5.11 1.98 8.75
C PHE A 78 -5.25 0.50 9.08
N SER A 79 -4.19 -0.09 9.63
CA SER A 79 -4.12 -1.53 9.94
C SER A 79 -5.17 -2.01 10.93
N HIS A 80 -5.58 -1.16 11.90
CA HIS A 80 -6.51 -1.56 12.95
C HIS A 80 -7.96 -1.16 12.70
N ARG A 81 -8.21 -0.06 11.98
CA ARG A 81 -9.57 0.49 11.81
C ARG A 81 -10.07 0.44 10.38
N VAL A 82 -9.19 0.64 9.39
CA VAL A 82 -9.58 0.75 7.98
C VAL A 82 -9.46 -0.60 7.29
N ALA A 83 -8.26 -1.17 7.18
CA ALA A 83 -7.99 -2.41 6.45
C ALA A 83 -8.91 -3.57 6.83
N PRO A 84 -9.23 -3.84 8.13
CA PRO A 84 -10.14 -4.91 8.51
C PRO A 84 -11.59 -4.71 8.04
N ARG A 85 -11.96 -3.56 7.48
CA ARG A 85 -13.31 -3.26 6.98
C ARG A 85 -13.41 -3.28 5.46
N LEU A 86 -12.28 -3.35 4.76
CA LEU A 86 -12.24 -3.34 3.30
C LEU A 86 -12.58 -4.72 2.73
N GLY A 87 -13.21 -4.74 1.55
CA GLY A 87 -13.44 -5.98 0.81
C GLY A 87 -14.48 -6.92 1.43
N ARG A 88 -15.33 -6.43 2.37
CA ARG A 88 -16.35 -7.21 3.09
C ARG A 88 -17.56 -7.61 2.25
N SER A 89 -17.68 -7.09 1.04
CA SER A 89 -18.80 -7.39 0.13
C SER A 89 -18.29 -7.78 -1.26
N GLY A 90 -17.12 -8.43 -1.31
CA GLY A 90 -16.36 -8.70 -2.52
C GLY A 90 -15.13 -7.82 -2.66
N PRO A 91 -14.32 -8.03 -3.72
CA PRO A 91 -13.03 -7.36 -3.90
C PRO A 91 -13.12 -5.84 -3.86
N GLU A 92 -12.12 -5.19 -3.25
CA GLU A 92 -12.07 -3.75 -3.08
C GLU A 92 -10.68 -3.20 -3.38
N LEU A 93 -10.58 -2.35 -4.40
CA LEU A 93 -9.40 -1.63 -4.82
C LEU A 93 -9.33 -0.31 -4.06
N LEU A 94 -8.40 -0.21 -3.11
CA LEU A 94 -8.07 1.01 -2.40
C LEU A 94 -6.99 1.77 -3.17
N PHE A 95 -7.19 3.04 -3.53
CA PHE A 95 -6.24 3.79 -4.38
C PHE A 95 -6.06 5.25 -3.95
N ASP A 96 -5.19 5.99 -4.63
CA ASP A 96 -4.87 7.41 -4.34
C ASP A 96 -4.31 7.62 -2.93
N TYR A 97 -3.23 6.89 -2.62
CA TYR A 97 -2.55 6.96 -1.33
C TYR A 97 -1.91 8.33 -1.07
N PRO A 98 -1.67 8.70 0.20
CA PRO A 98 -0.83 9.85 0.57
C PRO A 98 0.57 9.80 -0.06
N PRO A 99 1.17 10.96 -0.41
CA PRO A 99 2.52 11.04 -0.95
C PRO A 99 3.60 10.35 -0.09
N GLU A 100 3.49 10.46 1.23
CA GLU A 100 4.38 9.81 2.18
C GLU A 100 4.32 8.27 2.12
N GLN A 101 3.23 7.73 1.56
CA GLN A 101 3.02 6.30 1.33
C GLN A 101 3.12 5.94 -0.17
N ALA A 102 3.79 6.77 -0.98
CA ALA A 102 3.93 6.52 -2.41
C ALA A 102 4.79 5.30 -2.74
N ALA A 103 5.67 4.86 -1.84
CA ALA A 103 6.65 3.82 -2.13
C ALA A 103 7.42 4.13 -3.44
N LEU A 104 7.23 3.31 -4.48
CA LEU A 104 7.84 3.50 -5.81
C LEU A 104 6.86 4.06 -6.85
N ALA A 105 5.69 4.54 -6.43
CA ALA A 105 4.68 5.14 -7.32
C ALA A 105 5.05 6.56 -7.75
N VAL A 106 4.62 6.95 -8.95
CA VAL A 106 4.55 8.37 -9.33
C VAL A 106 3.50 9.09 -8.47
N LEU A 107 3.70 10.40 -8.32
CA LEU A 107 2.68 11.28 -7.76
C LEU A 107 1.81 11.83 -8.89
N GLY A 108 0.50 11.91 -8.66
CA GLY A 108 -0.44 12.59 -9.52
C GLY A 108 -0.15 14.09 -9.60
N SER A 109 -0.77 14.77 -10.56
CA SER A 109 -0.69 16.22 -10.71
C SER A 109 -1.72 16.93 -9.82
N GLY A 110 -1.43 18.17 -9.42
CA GLY A 110 -2.35 19.02 -8.66
C GLY A 110 -1.74 19.63 -7.40
N THR A 111 -2.57 20.33 -6.62
CA THR A 111 -2.18 21.02 -5.37
C THR A 111 -2.05 20.09 -4.17
N GLN A 112 -2.75 18.96 -4.18
CA GLN A 112 -2.66 17.88 -3.20
C GLN A 112 -2.39 16.57 -3.96
N PRO A 113 -1.14 16.36 -4.42
CA PRO A 113 -0.81 15.18 -5.21
C PRO A 113 -1.11 13.90 -4.41
N ARG A 114 -1.63 12.89 -5.09
CA ARG A 114 -1.83 11.53 -4.54
C ARG A 114 -0.86 10.58 -5.20
N ALA A 115 -0.39 9.58 -4.47
CA ALA A 115 0.39 8.52 -5.07
C ALA A 115 -0.49 7.69 -5.99
N ARG A 116 -0.03 7.45 -7.23
CA ARG A 116 -0.66 6.54 -8.18
C ARG A 116 -0.34 5.09 -7.77
N ARG A 117 -0.88 4.70 -6.61
CA ARG A 117 -0.76 3.39 -5.97
C ARG A 117 -2.16 2.88 -5.68
N PHE A 118 -2.32 1.56 -5.76
CA PHE A 118 -3.50 0.87 -5.27
C PHE A 118 -3.13 -0.40 -4.50
N GLU A 119 -4.06 -0.85 -3.67
CA GLU A 119 -4.05 -2.17 -3.07
C GLU A 119 -5.40 -2.85 -3.32
N LEU A 120 -5.42 -4.18 -3.37
CA LEU A 120 -6.64 -4.97 -3.49
C LEU A 120 -6.89 -5.72 -2.19
N PHE A 121 -8.07 -5.54 -1.62
CA PHE A 121 -8.53 -6.21 -0.41
C PHE A 121 -9.69 -7.16 -0.68
N VAL A 122 -9.68 -8.30 0.01
CA VAL A 122 -10.82 -9.23 0.12
C VAL A 122 -10.94 -9.63 1.59
N ASP A 123 -12.12 -9.45 2.19
CA ASP A 123 -12.40 -9.78 3.59
C ASP A 123 -11.38 -9.23 4.61
N GLY A 124 -10.86 -8.03 4.34
CA GLY A 124 -9.86 -7.35 5.16
C GLY A 124 -8.43 -7.86 4.99
N ILE A 125 -8.19 -8.76 4.04
CA ILE A 125 -6.85 -9.28 3.68
C ILE A 125 -6.38 -8.56 2.42
N GLU A 126 -5.20 -7.95 2.48
CA GLU A 126 -4.51 -7.38 1.33
C GLU A 126 -3.98 -8.52 0.43
N LEU A 127 -4.50 -8.60 -0.79
CA LEU A 127 -4.11 -9.58 -1.80
C LEU A 127 -3.07 -9.04 -2.79
N ALA A 128 -3.09 -7.76 -3.10
CA ALA A 128 -2.18 -7.17 -4.08
C ALA A 128 -1.86 -5.71 -3.77
N ASN A 129 -0.69 -5.27 -4.22
CA ASN A 129 -0.22 -3.89 -4.13
C ASN A 129 0.43 -3.51 -5.47
N GLY A 130 0.00 -2.40 -6.05
CA GLY A 130 0.44 -1.97 -7.38
C GLY A 130 0.55 -0.46 -7.54
N PHE A 131 1.33 -0.05 -8.54
CA PHE A 131 1.73 1.33 -8.77
C PHE A 131 1.80 1.64 -10.25
N GLU A 132 1.61 2.91 -10.59
CA GLU A 132 2.17 3.52 -11.79
C GLU A 132 3.62 3.91 -11.46
N GLU A 133 4.57 3.32 -12.17
CA GLU A 133 5.96 3.21 -11.72
C GLU A 133 6.72 4.54 -11.79
N LEU A 134 7.49 4.85 -10.74
CA LEU A 134 8.43 5.95 -10.74
C LEU A 134 9.58 5.68 -11.71
N ARG A 135 9.79 6.61 -12.64
CA ARG A 135 10.82 6.52 -13.70
C ARG A 135 12.02 7.43 -13.47
N ASP A 136 11.88 8.40 -12.57
CA ASP A 136 12.92 9.39 -12.30
C ASP A 136 13.94 8.83 -11.30
N ALA A 137 15.16 8.57 -11.78
CA ALA A 137 16.24 8.05 -10.97
C ALA A 137 16.67 9.01 -9.84
N GLY A 138 16.58 10.32 -10.06
CA GLY A 138 16.92 11.32 -9.06
C GLY A 138 15.92 11.36 -7.92
N GLU A 139 14.62 11.29 -8.23
CA GLU A 139 13.54 11.14 -7.25
C GLU A 139 13.65 9.81 -6.51
N GLN A 140 13.92 8.71 -7.20
CA GLN A 140 14.11 7.42 -6.55
C GLN A 140 15.28 7.44 -5.56
N ARG A 141 16.39 8.10 -5.92
CA ARG A 141 17.53 8.29 -5.01
C ARG A 141 17.13 9.12 -3.79
N ARG A 142 16.43 10.24 -3.97
CA ARG A 142 15.92 11.06 -2.85
C ARG A 142 15.03 10.25 -1.90
N ARG A 143 14.17 9.38 -2.42
CA ARG A 143 13.34 8.49 -1.59
C ARG A 143 14.18 7.51 -0.78
N PHE A 144 15.20 6.89 -1.38
CA PHE A 144 16.14 6.04 -0.62
C PHE A 144 16.89 6.79 0.48
N GLU A 145 17.29 8.04 0.23
CA GLU A 145 17.94 8.89 1.23
C GLU A 145 16.99 9.26 2.38
N THR A 146 15.73 9.59 2.06
CA THR A 146 14.66 9.83 3.06
C THR A 146 14.39 8.59 3.90
N ASP A 147 14.25 7.41 3.28
CA ASP A 147 14.06 6.15 3.98
C ASP A 147 15.21 5.86 4.96
N ASN A 148 16.46 6.12 4.54
CA ASN A 148 17.63 5.97 5.42
C ASN A 148 17.67 7.02 6.54
N ALA A 149 17.21 8.24 6.30
CA ALA A 149 17.06 9.24 7.37
C ALA A 149 16.07 8.76 8.44
N MET A 150 14.90 8.26 8.03
CA MET A 150 13.91 7.68 8.96
C MET A 150 14.47 6.46 9.70
N ARG A 151 15.22 5.58 9.01
CA ARG A 151 15.89 4.44 9.65
C ARG A 151 16.86 4.88 10.74
N ARG A 152 17.67 5.92 10.48
CA ARG A 152 18.60 6.48 11.48
C ARG A 152 17.86 7.01 12.72
N GLU A 153 16.76 7.72 12.51
CA GLU A 153 15.91 8.22 13.61
C GLU A 153 15.31 7.08 14.46
N LEU A 154 14.96 5.97 13.81
CA LEU A 154 14.42 4.77 14.46
C LEU A 154 15.49 3.81 14.99
N GLY A 155 16.79 4.15 14.89
CA GLY A 155 17.89 3.28 15.30
C GLY A 155 18.02 1.99 14.47
N GLN A 156 17.46 1.97 13.25
CA GLN A 156 17.52 0.85 12.32
C GLN A 156 18.75 0.93 11.41
N PRO A 157 19.27 -0.21 10.91
CA PRO A 157 20.35 -0.19 9.94
C PRO A 157 19.90 0.47 8.64
N GLU A 158 20.76 1.33 8.11
CA GLU A 158 20.63 1.91 6.78
C GLU A 158 20.76 0.82 5.71
N ARG A 159 20.11 1.05 4.57
CA ARG A 159 20.19 0.18 3.39
C ARG A 159 20.88 0.94 2.27
N ALA A 160 21.95 0.36 1.74
CA ALA A 160 22.62 0.92 0.57
C ALA A 160 21.61 1.03 -0.59
N PRO A 161 21.51 2.20 -1.27
CA PRO A 161 20.72 2.33 -2.48
C PRO A 161 21.09 1.27 -3.52
N ASP A 162 20.09 0.74 -4.24
CA ASP A 162 20.35 -0.17 -5.36
C ASP A 162 20.85 0.64 -6.58
N GLU A 163 22.16 0.75 -6.72
CA GLU A 163 22.79 1.48 -7.81
C GLU A 163 22.50 0.86 -9.20
N ARG A 164 22.13 -0.43 -9.27
CA ARG A 164 21.73 -1.05 -10.54
C ARG A 164 20.33 -0.60 -10.95
N LEU A 165 19.41 -0.52 -9.99
CA LEU A 165 18.07 0.04 -10.24
C LEU A 165 18.16 1.51 -10.68
N LEU A 166 18.96 2.32 -9.98
CA LEU A 166 19.12 3.73 -10.32
C LEU A 166 19.75 3.92 -11.71
N ALA A 167 20.75 3.10 -12.07
CA ALA A 167 21.34 3.11 -13.41
C ALA A 167 20.33 2.68 -14.49
N ALA A 168 19.48 1.70 -14.21
CA ALA A 168 18.43 1.27 -15.15
C ALA A 168 17.37 2.37 -15.36
N LEU A 169 16.93 3.03 -14.29
CA LEU A 169 16.02 4.18 -14.38
C LEU A 169 16.65 5.34 -15.19
N ALA A 170 17.93 5.62 -14.96
CA ALA A 170 18.67 6.65 -15.70
C ALA A 170 18.84 6.31 -17.20
N HIS A 171 18.91 5.03 -17.55
CA HIS A 171 18.92 4.59 -18.94
C HIS A 171 17.56 4.79 -19.63
N GLY A 172 16.47 4.70 -18.86
CA GLY A 172 15.12 4.98 -19.29
C GLY A 172 14.19 3.79 -19.10
N LEU A 173 13.15 3.99 -18.31
CA LEU A 173 12.02 3.07 -18.16
C LEU A 173 10.83 3.66 -18.93
N PRO A 174 10.19 2.94 -19.89
CA PRO A 174 8.96 3.41 -20.51
C PRO A 174 7.84 3.55 -19.44
N PRO A 175 6.82 4.40 -19.69
CA PRO A 175 5.61 4.41 -18.86
C PRO A 175 5.10 2.98 -18.65
N ALA A 176 4.89 2.60 -17.40
CA ALA A 176 4.43 1.27 -17.04
C ALA A 176 3.77 1.32 -15.66
N SER A 177 2.90 0.35 -15.43
CA SER A 177 2.38 0.06 -14.10
C SER A 177 2.73 -1.38 -13.70
N GLY A 178 2.99 -1.60 -12.42
CA GLY A 178 3.34 -2.90 -11.85
C GLY A 178 2.42 -3.26 -10.68
N VAL A 179 2.16 -4.55 -10.49
CA VAL A 179 1.42 -5.09 -9.34
C VAL A 179 2.11 -6.34 -8.85
N ALA A 180 2.20 -6.48 -7.53
CA ALA A 180 2.58 -7.70 -6.84
C ALA A 180 1.35 -8.30 -6.17
N LEU A 181 1.11 -9.60 -6.38
CA LEU A 181 -0.02 -10.34 -5.80
C LEU A 181 0.50 -11.43 -4.86
N GLY A 182 -0.05 -11.49 -3.65
CA GLY A 182 0.24 -12.52 -2.67
C GLY A 182 -0.51 -13.82 -2.98
N VAL A 183 0.17 -14.79 -3.60
CA VAL A 183 -0.42 -16.07 -4.02
C VAL A 183 -0.96 -16.86 -2.81
N ASP A 184 -0.22 -16.93 -1.71
CA ASP A 184 -0.68 -17.61 -0.50
C ASP A 184 -1.95 -16.97 0.07
N ARG A 185 -2.02 -15.64 0.14
CA ARG A 185 -3.22 -14.94 0.62
C ARG A 185 -4.40 -15.08 -0.34
N LEU A 186 -4.14 -15.14 -1.65
CA LEU A 186 -5.16 -15.48 -2.65
C LEU A 186 -5.72 -16.89 -2.40
N LEU A 187 -4.85 -17.87 -2.15
CA LEU A 187 -5.27 -19.23 -1.80
C LEU A 187 -6.08 -19.26 -0.50
N MET A 188 -5.64 -18.53 0.54
CA MET A 188 -6.40 -18.40 1.79
C MET A 188 -7.81 -17.87 1.53
N ALA A 189 -7.94 -16.79 0.76
CA ALA A 189 -9.23 -16.19 0.42
C ALA A 189 -10.12 -17.14 -0.40
N LEU A 190 -9.55 -17.90 -1.34
CA LEU A 190 -10.30 -18.87 -2.17
C LEU A 190 -10.77 -20.09 -1.39
N THR A 191 -10.05 -20.49 -0.35
CA THR A 191 -10.27 -21.73 0.40
C THR A 191 -10.88 -21.51 1.78
N GLY A 192 -10.95 -20.26 2.24
CA GLY A 192 -11.40 -19.91 3.60
C GLY A 192 -10.41 -20.29 4.70
N LEU A 193 -9.13 -20.51 4.38
CA LEU A 193 -8.10 -20.82 5.37
C LEU A 193 -7.76 -19.56 6.19
N ALA A 194 -7.58 -19.76 7.50
CA ALA A 194 -7.31 -18.66 8.44
C ALA A 194 -5.81 -18.44 8.68
N ASP A 195 -4.96 -19.39 8.31
CA ASP A 195 -3.52 -19.35 8.51
C ASP A 195 -2.76 -19.61 7.20
N ILE A 196 -1.79 -18.75 6.92
CA ILE A 196 -0.94 -18.83 5.73
C ILE A 196 -0.11 -20.11 5.69
N ALA A 197 0.25 -20.69 6.84
CA ALA A 197 0.99 -21.95 6.89
C ALA A 197 0.21 -23.09 6.22
N GLN A 198 -1.14 -23.00 6.16
CA GLN A 198 -2.00 -24.02 5.56
C GLN A 198 -1.98 -23.99 4.02
N THR A 199 -1.45 -22.93 3.39
CA THR A 199 -1.26 -22.86 1.93
C THR A 199 0.11 -23.37 1.51
N GLN A 200 1.01 -23.61 2.46
CA GLN A 200 2.39 -24.03 2.23
C GLN A 200 2.50 -25.55 2.39
N ALA A 201 3.25 -26.21 1.50
CA ALA A 201 3.48 -27.65 1.60
C ALA A 201 4.23 -28.04 2.89
N PHE A 202 5.17 -27.19 3.34
CA PHE A 202 5.93 -27.32 4.58
C PHE A 202 6.11 -25.93 5.18
N GLY A 203 5.51 -25.67 6.34
CA GLY A 203 5.65 -24.40 7.06
C GLY A 203 6.98 -24.30 7.81
N LEU A 204 7.32 -23.11 8.29
CA LEU A 204 8.54 -22.87 9.09
C LEU A 204 8.56 -23.69 10.40
N GLU A 205 7.39 -24.02 10.97
CA GLU A 205 7.29 -24.87 12.16
C GLU A 205 7.50 -26.36 11.85
N SER A 206 7.54 -26.74 10.58
CA SER A 206 7.78 -28.11 10.12
C SER A 206 9.26 -28.41 9.84
N LEU A 207 10.17 -27.45 10.07
CA LEU A 207 11.62 -27.55 9.91
C LEU A 207 12.34 -27.57 11.27
#